data_AF-A0A931L5M4-F1
#
_entry.id   AF-A0A931L5M4-F1
#
_cell.length_a   1.000
_cell.length_b   1.000
_cell.length_c   1.000
_cell.angle_alpha   90.00
_cell.angle_beta   90.00
_cell.angle_gamma   90.00
#
_symmetry.space_group_name_H-M   'P 1'
#
loop_
_entity.id
_entity.type
_entity.pdbx_description
1 polymer ?
#
loop_
_entity_poly.entity_id
_entity_poly.type
_entity_poly.pdbx_seq_one_letter_code
_entity_poly.pdbx_strand_id
1 'polypeptide(L)'
;MSRSSRSASLVGAAAALAVCWVACLIAYFLLDGAESLFAALILLNAAMAIYFYRRSRGSWLPVPLCFAHGALCSWYAALCIFELDVRGAWLWTAATANRIFDLEILYVIGAASYRRARLEARARTGERS
;
A
#
# COMPACT_ATOMS: atom_id res chain seq x y z
N MET A 1 -13.41 11.60 -15.79
CA MET A 1 -13.65 10.91 -14.50
C MET A 1 -14.67 11.69 -13.70
N SER A 2 -15.80 11.08 -13.37
CA SER A 2 -16.84 11.69 -12.53
C SER A 2 -16.37 11.82 -11.07
N ARG A 3 -17.02 12.69 -10.28
CA ARG A 3 -16.71 12.87 -8.84
C ARG A 3 -16.82 11.55 -8.06
N SER A 4 -17.73 10.65 -8.44
CA SER A 4 -17.91 9.33 -7.82
C SER A 4 -16.71 8.40 -8.07
N SER A 5 -16.12 8.41 -9.27
CA SER A 5 -15.02 7.52 -9.63
C SER A 5 -13.72 7.82 -8.85
N ARG A 6 -13.51 9.08 -8.45
CA ARG A 6 -12.36 9.47 -7.61
C ARG A 6 -12.57 9.13 -6.12
N SER A 7 -13.80 9.20 -5.61
CA SER A 7 -14.11 8.71 -4.25
C SER A 7 -13.90 7.20 -4.16
N ALA A 8 -14.35 6.45 -5.18
CA ALA A 8 -14.19 5.00 -5.24
C ALA A 8 -12.70 4.58 -5.25
N SER A 9 -11.82 5.37 -5.90
CA SER A 9 -10.38 5.11 -5.91
C SER A 9 -9.75 5.23 -4.52
N LEU A 10 -10.08 6.27 -3.77
CA LEU A 10 -9.59 6.47 -2.39
C LEU A 10 -10.07 5.37 -1.44
N VAL A 11 -11.38 5.07 -1.47
CA VAL A 11 -11.96 4.01 -0.64
C VAL A 11 -11.38 2.65 -1.02
N GLY A 12 -11.24 2.38 -2.31
CA GLY A 12 -10.63 1.14 -2.80
C GLY A 12 -9.15 1.01 -2.44
N ALA A 13 -8.40 2.11 -2.35
CA ALA A 13 -7.02 2.08 -1.88
C ALA A 13 -6.95 1.80 -0.38
N ALA A 14 -7.74 2.50 0.44
CA ALA A 14 -7.81 2.28 1.88
C ALA A 14 -8.21 0.83 2.22
N ALA A 15 -9.24 0.31 1.56
CA ALA A 15 -9.69 -1.07 1.76
C ALA A 15 -8.61 -2.09 1.37
N ALA A 16 -7.93 -1.88 0.25
CA ALA A 16 -6.86 -2.79 -0.19
C ALA A 16 -5.69 -2.80 0.80
N LEU A 17 -5.29 -1.64 1.31
CA LEU A 17 -4.25 -1.53 2.35
C LEU A 17 -4.65 -2.26 3.64
N ALA A 18 -5.89 -2.06 4.10
CA ALA A 18 -6.40 -2.73 5.30
C ALA A 18 -6.43 -4.26 5.12
N VAL A 19 -6.91 -4.75 3.98
CA VAL A 19 -6.92 -6.19 3.65
C VAL A 19 -5.50 -6.74 3.58
N CYS A 20 -4.57 -6.03 2.93
CA CYS A 20 -3.17 -6.43 2.85
C CYS A 20 -2.54 -6.53 4.24
N TRP A 21 -2.78 -5.55 5.11
CA TRP A 21 -2.23 -5.56 6.47
C TRP A 21 -2.76 -6.73 7.29
N VAL A 22 -4.07 -6.99 7.25
CA VAL A 22 -4.67 -8.17 7.90
C VAL A 22 -4.09 -9.47 7.33
N ALA A 23 -3.92 -9.57 6.01
CA ALA A 23 -3.32 -10.74 5.38
C ALA A 23 -1.86 -10.95 5.82
N CYS A 24 -1.07 -9.88 5.95
CA CYS A 24 0.29 -9.95 6.50
C CYS A 24 0.30 -10.44 7.95
N LEU A 25 -0.64 -9.99 8.80
CA LEU A 25 -0.76 -10.49 10.18
C LEU A 25 -1.15 -11.97 10.22
N ILE A 26 -2.11 -12.38 9.39
CA ILE A 26 -2.51 -13.79 9.30
C ILE A 26 -1.32 -14.64 8.85
N ALA A 27 -0.59 -14.20 7.81
CA ALA A 27 0.61 -14.88 7.35
C ALA A 27 1.66 -14.98 8.47
N TYR A 28 1.86 -13.90 9.23
CA TYR A 28 2.80 -13.88 10.36
C TYR A 28 2.46 -14.88 11.46
N PHE A 29 1.18 -15.04 11.81
CA PHE A 29 0.77 -15.94 12.90
C PHE A 29 0.58 -17.40 12.46
N LEU A 30 0.31 -17.66 11.19
CA LEU A 30 -0.05 -19.00 10.70
C LEU A 30 1.07 -19.71 9.93
N LEU A 31 2.04 -18.98 9.38
CA LEU A 31 3.10 -19.61 8.59
C LEU A 31 4.30 -19.92 9.47
N ASP A 32 4.58 -21.21 9.60
CA ASP A 32 5.79 -21.70 10.25
C ASP A 32 6.99 -21.59 9.30
N GLY A 33 8.06 -20.99 9.80
CA GLY A 33 9.31 -20.83 9.09
C GLY A 33 9.44 -19.50 8.34
N ALA A 34 10.67 -19.00 8.24
CA ALA A 34 10.96 -17.74 7.57
C ALA A 34 10.60 -17.82 6.07
N GLU A 35 10.98 -18.90 5.39
CA GLU A 35 10.82 -19.04 3.94
C GLU A 35 9.36 -18.93 3.48
N SER A 36 8.46 -19.62 4.16
CA SER A 36 7.02 -19.61 3.87
C SER A 36 6.42 -18.21 4.09
N LEU A 37 6.82 -17.55 5.18
CA LEU A 37 6.43 -16.18 5.49
C LEU A 37 6.92 -15.19 4.41
N PHE A 38 8.20 -15.22 4.05
CA PHE A 38 8.72 -14.31 3.03
C PHE A 38 8.10 -14.55 1.66
N ALA A 39 7.86 -15.81 1.28
CA ALA A 39 7.14 -16.12 0.05
C ALA A 39 5.73 -15.50 0.06
N ALA A 40 4.99 -15.60 1.18
CA ALA A 40 3.69 -14.97 1.32
C ALA A 40 3.77 -13.44 1.25
N LEU A 41 4.76 -12.82 1.89
CA LEU A 41 4.95 -11.36 1.86
C LEU A 41 5.31 -10.86 0.46
N ILE A 42 6.15 -11.58 -0.29
CA ILE A 42 6.47 -11.27 -1.69
C ILE A 42 5.19 -11.32 -2.54
N LEU A 43 4.41 -12.39 -2.43
CA LEU A 43 3.19 -12.57 -3.21
C LEU A 43 2.14 -11.50 -2.88
N LEU A 44 1.94 -11.19 -1.59
CA LEU A 44 1.00 -10.14 -1.16
C LEU A 44 1.42 -8.77 -1.72
N ASN A 45 2.69 -8.41 -1.62
CA ASN A 45 3.18 -7.13 -2.13
C ASN A 45 3.16 -7.07 -3.66
N ALA A 46 3.47 -8.16 -4.36
CA ALA A 46 3.32 -8.24 -5.81
C ALA A 46 1.85 -8.05 -6.23
N ALA A 47 0.91 -8.71 -5.54
CA ALA A 47 -0.53 -8.57 -5.80
C ALA A 47 -0.99 -7.12 -5.60
N MET A 48 -0.53 -6.46 -4.53
CA MET A 48 -0.84 -5.05 -4.26
C MET A 48 -0.22 -4.10 -5.31
N ALA A 49 1.03 -4.33 -5.70
CA ALA A 49 1.67 -3.55 -6.77
C ALA A 49 0.89 -3.68 -8.08
N ILE A 50 0.49 -4.89 -8.47
CA ILE A 50 -0.35 -5.14 -9.65
C ILE A 50 -1.71 -4.46 -9.52
N TYR A 51 -2.35 -4.56 -8.34
CA TYR A 51 -3.64 -3.93 -8.04
C TYR A 51 -3.59 -2.42 -8.24
N PHE A 52 -2.53 -1.76 -7.76
CA PHE A 52 -2.36 -0.32 -7.89
C PHE A 52 -1.88 0.11 -9.28
N TYR A 53 -1.01 -0.67 -9.92
CA TYR A 53 -0.62 -0.45 -11.31
C TYR A 53 -1.83 -0.44 -12.25
N ARG A 54 -2.75 -1.39 -12.08
CA ARG A 54 -3.99 -1.42 -12.89
C ARG A 54 -4.85 -0.17 -12.69
N ARG A 55 -4.83 0.43 -11.50
CA ARG A 55 -5.60 1.65 -11.18
C ARG A 55 -4.87 2.95 -11.53
N SER A 56 -3.55 2.90 -11.72
CA SER A 56 -2.77 4.09 -12.06
C SER A 56 -3.02 4.60 -13.49
N ARG A 57 -3.52 3.73 -14.39
CA ARG A 57 -3.85 4.07 -15.78
C ARG A 57 -4.86 5.20 -15.97
N GLY A 58 -5.63 5.55 -14.93
CA GLY A 58 -6.59 6.65 -14.97
C GLY A 58 -6.47 7.65 -13.81
N SER A 59 -5.51 7.47 -12.91
CA SER A 59 -5.35 8.31 -11.72
C SER A 59 -3.91 8.27 -11.24
N TRP A 60 -3.38 9.42 -10.80
CA TRP A 60 -2.04 9.47 -10.21
C TRP A 60 -2.00 8.96 -8.77
N LEU A 61 -3.14 8.91 -8.09
CA LEU A 61 -3.24 8.52 -6.68
C LEU A 61 -2.70 7.11 -6.35
N PRO A 62 -2.91 6.07 -7.19
CA PRO A 62 -2.37 4.74 -6.93
C PRO A 62 -0.86 4.62 -7.19
N VAL A 63 -0.22 5.60 -7.84
CA VAL A 63 1.18 5.49 -8.29
C VAL A 63 2.14 5.33 -7.12
N PRO A 64 2.12 6.17 -6.07
CA PRO A 64 3.03 6.02 -4.93
C PRO A 64 2.85 4.68 -4.21
N LEU A 65 1.60 4.21 -4.09
CA LEU A 65 1.29 2.92 -3.46
C LEU A 65 1.80 1.74 -4.30
N CYS A 66 1.71 1.83 -5.64
CA CYS A 66 2.30 0.84 -6.54
C CYS A 66 3.82 0.72 -6.33
N PHE A 67 4.51 1.86 -6.22
CA PHE A 67 5.95 1.88 -5.98
C PHE A 67 6.32 1.37 -4.58
N ALA A 68 5.56 1.73 -3.54
CA ALA A 68 5.79 1.25 -2.18
C ALA A 68 5.74 -0.28 -2.11
N HIS A 69 4.69 -0.89 -2.65
CA HIS A 69 4.57 -2.35 -2.68
C HIS A 69 5.57 -3.03 -3.63
N GLY A 70 5.91 -2.41 -4.77
CA GLY A 70 6.97 -2.91 -5.65
C GLY A 70 8.34 -2.93 -4.97
N ALA A 71 8.65 -1.91 -4.17
CA ALA A 71 9.87 -1.82 -3.39
C ALA A 71 9.88 -2.85 -2.25
N LEU A 72 8.78 -3.00 -1.50
CA LEU A 72 8.63 -4.05 -0.48
C LEU A 72 8.82 -5.44 -1.07
N CYS A 73 8.18 -5.73 -2.21
CA CYS A 73 8.32 -7.00 -2.92
C CYS A 73 9.79 -7.28 -3.28
N SER A 74 10.47 -6.29 -3.85
CA SER A 74 11.90 -6.40 -4.20
C SER A 74 12.78 -6.60 -2.97
N TRP A 75 12.47 -5.90 -1.88
CA TRP A 75 13.22 -6.02 -0.64
C TRP A 75 13.07 -7.41 -0.02
N TYR A 76 11.85 -7.94 0.11
CA TYR A 76 11.65 -9.29 0.62
C TYR A 76 12.31 -10.36 -0.27
N ALA A 77 12.22 -10.20 -1.60
CA ALA A 77 12.92 -11.08 -2.53
C ALA A 77 14.45 -11.03 -2.34
N ALA A 78 15.02 -9.85 -2.13
CA ALA A 78 16.45 -9.69 -1.87
C ALA A 78 16.88 -10.35 -0.55
N LEU A 79 16.10 -10.21 0.52
CA LEU A 79 16.37 -10.88 1.80
C LEU A 79 16.40 -12.41 1.64
N CYS A 80 15.51 -12.97 0.82
CA CYS A 80 15.52 -14.41 0.51
C CYS A 80 16.69 -14.84 -0.38
N ILE A 81 16.93 -14.14 -1.49
CA ILE A 81 17.91 -14.55 -2.51
C ILE A 81 19.35 -14.45 -1.99
N PHE A 82 19.64 -13.42 -1.20
CA PHE A 82 20.99 -13.16 -0.69
C PHE A 82 21.23 -13.74 0.71
N GLU A 83 20.28 -14.51 1.25
CA GLU A 83 20.35 -15.12 2.58
C GLU A 83 20.79 -14.12 3.69
N LEU A 84 20.42 -12.84 3.54
CA LEU A 84 20.81 -11.78 4.45
C LEU A 84 20.20 -12.05 5.81
N ASP A 85 21.02 -12.22 6.86
CA ASP A 85 20.65 -12.69 8.21
C ASP A 85 19.20 -12.36 8.60
N VAL A 86 18.32 -13.27 8.18
CA VAL A 86 16.88 -13.09 8.22
C VAL A 86 16.38 -13.18 9.66
N ARG A 87 17.12 -13.92 10.50
CA ARG A 87 16.79 -14.14 11.91
C ARG A 87 17.23 -12.96 12.78
N GLY A 88 18.39 -12.38 12.51
CA GLY A 88 18.88 -11.18 13.20
C GLY A 88 18.17 -9.90 12.77
N ALA A 89 17.81 -9.76 11.50
CA ALA A 89 17.18 -8.56 10.96
C ALA A 89 15.64 -8.57 11.04
N TRP A 90 15.00 -9.68 11.43
CA TRP A 90 13.54 -9.85 11.39
C TRP A 90 12.78 -8.73 12.11
N LEU A 91 13.21 -8.32 13.31
CA LEU A 91 12.57 -7.24 14.06
C LEU A 91 12.62 -5.91 13.30
N TRP A 92 13.74 -5.65 12.63
CA TRP A 92 13.92 -4.45 11.80
C TRP A 92 13.07 -4.53 10.54
N THR A 93 13.02 -5.68 9.88
CA THR A 93 12.13 -5.91 8.73
C THR A 93 10.67 -5.65 9.09
N ALA A 94 10.19 -6.20 10.21
CA ALA A 94 8.83 -5.98 10.69
C ALA A 94 8.58 -4.52 11.08
N ALA A 95 9.53 -3.89 11.78
CA ALA A 95 9.43 -2.49 12.16
C ALA A 95 9.36 -1.58 10.93
N THR A 96 10.23 -1.77 9.93
CA THR A 96 10.20 -0.98 8.70
C THR A 96 8.95 -1.23 7.88
N ALA A 97 8.47 -2.48 7.77
CA ALA A 97 7.22 -2.80 7.09
C ALA A 97 6.03 -2.05 7.73
N ASN A 98 5.97 -2.03 9.07
CA ASN A 98 4.96 -1.25 9.79
C ASN A 98 5.09 0.25 9.53
N ARG A 99 6.31 0.81 9.47
CA ARG A 99 6.50 2.23 9.15
C ARG A 99 6.12 2.58 7.73
N ILE A 100 6.35 1.68 6.77
CA ILE A 100 5.89 1.87 5.39
C ILE A 100 4.36 1.87 5.36
N PHE A 101 3.71 0.95 6.08
CA PHE A 101 2.25 0.93 6.19
C PHE A 101 1.68 2.22 6.82
N ASP A 102 2.32 2.74 7.88
CA ASP A 102 1.95 4.03 8.48
C ASP A 102 2.01 5.16 7.43
N LEU A 103 3.07 5.20 6.62
CA LEU A 103 3.22 6.18 5.54
C LEU A 103 2.15 6.03 4.45
N GLU A 104 1.76 4.81 4.11
CA GLU A 104 0.67 4.54 3.15
C GLU A 104 -0.68 5.04 3.68
N ILE A 105 -0.97 4.83 4.97
CA ILE A 105 -2.17 5.39 5.62
C ILE A 105 -2.14 6.92 5.59
N LEU A 106 -1.02 7.52 6.01
CA LEU A 106 -0.87 8.98 6.03
C LEU A 106 -1.02 9.57 4.61
N TYR A 107 -0.48 8.90 3.60
CA TYR A 107 -0.66 9.27 2.20
C TYR A 107 -2.14 9.26 1.79
N VAL A 108 -2.88 8.20 2.10
CA VAL A 108 -4.31 8.10 1.77
C VAL A 108 -5.13 9.16 2.51
N ILE A 109 -4.85 9.39 3.80
CA ILE A 109 -5.49 10.45 4.59
C ILE A 109 -5.19 11.83 4.00
N GLY A 110 -3.93 12.10 3.64
CA GLY A 110 -3.50 13.34 3.01
C GLY A 110 -4.20 13.57 1.67
N ALA A 111 -4.27 12.55 0.82
CA ALA A 111 -4.97 12.60 -0.46
C ALA A 111 -6.48 12.86 -0.29
N ALA A 112 -7.11 12.23 0.70
CA ALA A 112 -8.52 12.45 1.03
C ALA A 112 -8.77 13.89 1.53
N SER A 113 -7.89 14.38 2.41
CA SER A 113 -7.97 15.73 3.00
C SER A 113 -7.77 16.82 1.96
N TYR A 114 -6.73 16.70 1.13
CA TYR A 114 -6.46 17.62 0.02
C TYR A 114 -7.66 17.70 -0.94
N ARG A 115 -8.26 16.55 -1.26
CA ARG A 115 -9.44 16.50 -2.13
C ARG A 115 -10.63 17.21 -1.50
N ARG A 116 -10.90 16.99 -0.21
CA ARG A 116 -11.98 17.66 0.52
C ARG A 116 -11.79 19.18 0.46
N ALA A 117 -10.59 19.67 0.78
CA ALA A 117 -10.28 21.10 0.73
C ALA A 117 -10.47 21.69 -0.67
N ARG A 118 -10.05 20.98 -1.73
CA ARG A 118 -10.26 21.42 -3.13
C ARG A 118 -11.73 21.47 -3.52
N LEU A 119 -12.56 20.54 -3.03
CA LEU A 119 -14.00 20.55 -3.29
C LEU A 119 -14.69 21.70 -2.53
N GLU A 120 -14.32 21.93 -1.28
CA GLU A 120 -14.84 23.05 -0.48
C GLU A 120 -14.45 24.40 -1.09
N ALA A 121 -13.20 24.56 -1.56
CA ALA A 121 -12.75 25.78 -2.24
C ALA A 121 -13.57 26.07 -3.50
N ARG A 122 -13.81 25.05 -4.35
CA ARG A 122 -14.64 25.20 -5.56
C ARG A 122 -16.09 25.52 -5.25
N ALA A 123 -16.63 24.94 -4.18
CA ALA A 123 -17.99 25.26 -3.74
C ALA A 123 -18.11 26.73 -3.30
N ARG A 124 -17.07 27.29 -2.66
CA ARG A 124 -17.02 28.69 -2.26
C ARG A 124 -16.86 29.66 -3.45
N THR A 125 -16.14 29.27 -4.50
CA THR A 125 -15.92 30.13 -5.68
C THR A 125 -17.06 30.08 -6.70
N GLY A 126 -18.08 29.24 -6.49
CA GLY A 126 -19.20 29.09 -7.43
C GLY A 126 -18.84 28.40 -8.75
N GLU A 127 -17.61 27.89 -8.89
CA GLU A 127 -17.19 27.10 -10.05
C GLU A 127 -17.95 25.77 -10.07
N ARG A 128 -19.01 25.70 -10.88
CA ARG A 128 -19.69 24.43 -11.18
C ARG A 128 -18.72 23.57 -12.01
N SER A 129 -18.51 22.34 -11.53
CA SER A 129 -17.66 21.33 -12.18
C SER A 129 -18.30 20.70 -13.40
#